data_AF-A0A0H3J370-F1
#
_entry.id   AF-A0A0H3J370-F1
#
_cell.length_a   1.000
_cell.length_b   1.000
_cell.length_c   1.000
_cell.angle_alpha   90.00
_cell.angle_beta   90.00
_cell.angle_gamma   90.00
#
_symmetry.space_group_name_H-M   'P 1'
#
loop_
_entity.id
_entity.type
_entity.pdbx_description
1 polymer ?
#
loop_
_entity_poly.entity_id
_entity_poly.type
_entity_poly.pdbx_seq_one_letter_code
_entity_poly.pdbx_strand_id
1 'polypeptide(L)'
;MEINSRYQKIIEFMCEYKNISEDELLKILKDKNCKYLFLLLLKKYKCTDLSLLNNYFPDYSKKSLNYGLKKAKEKFFINKEFRDEYFQIEDDIKKSL
;
A
#
# COMPACT_ATOMS: atom_id res chain seq x y z
N MET A 1 -12.13 12.80 11.56
CA MET A 1 -12.37 12.84 10.10
C MET A 1 -11.08 12.68 9.28
N GLU A 2 -9.88 12.98 9.83
CA GLU A 2 -8.60 12.94 9.09
C GLU A 2 -8.07 11.55 8.65
N ILE A 3 -8.37 10.46 9.38
CA ILE A 3 -7.76 9.15 9.10
C ILE A 3 -8.15 8.65 7.70
N ASN A 4 -9.37 8.92 7.24
CA ASN A 4 -9.85 8.50 5.92
C ASN A 4 -9.05 9.17 4.78
N SER A 5 -8.58 10.41 4.99
CA SER A 5 -7.85 11.17 3.96
C SER A 5 -6.49 10.57 3.61
N ARG A 6 -5.76 9.98 4.58
CA ARG A 6 -4.45 9.38 4.31
C ARG A 6 -4.56 8.06 3.56
N TYR A 7 -5.56 7.25 3.89
CA TYR A 7 -5.85 6.02 3.15
C TYR A 7 -6.18 6.34 1.70
N GLN A 8 -7.08 7.30 1.50
CA GLN A 8 -7.49 7.75 0.19
C GLN A 8 -6.30 8.26 -0.64
N LYS A 9 -5.46 9.14 -0.09
CA LYS A 9 -4.25 9.62 -0.78
C LYS A 9 -3.29 8.49 -1.18
N ILE A 10 -3.08 7.50 -0.30
CA ILE A 10 -2.24 6.34 -0.62
C ILE A 10 -2.88 5.50 -1.74
N ILE A 11 -4.20 5.34 -1.72
CA ILE A 11 -4.93 4.59 -2.74
C ILE A 11 -4.87 5.31 -4.09
N GLU A 12 -5.21 6.59 -4.13
CA GLU A 12 -5.14 7.45 -5.33
C GLU A 12 -3.73 7.40 -5.94
N PHE A 13 -2.69 7.59 -5.12
CA PHE A 13 -1.31 7.51 -5.57
C PHE A 13 -0.99 6.14 -6.18
N MET A 14 -1.40 5.04 -5.54
CA MET A 14 -1.13 3.69 -6.07
C MET A 14 -1.91 3.39 -7.36
N CYS A 15 -3.11 3.95 -7.50
CA CYS A 15 -3.91 3.89 -8.71
C CYS A 15 -3.19 4.61 -9.86
N GLU A 16 -2.73 5.84 -9.64
CA GLU A 16 -1.92 6.61 -10.60
C GLU A 16 -0.63 5.87 -10.97
N TYR A 17 0.11 5.38 -9.97
CA TYR A 17 1.37 4.65 -10.15
C TYR A 17 1.19 3.39 -11.03
N LYS A 18 0.06 2.70 -10.90
CA LYS A 18 -0.25 1.52 -11.71
C LYS A 18 -1.06 1.81 -12.97
N ASN A 19 -1.45 3.06 -13.19
CA ASN A 19 -2.36 3.47 -14.26
C ASN A 19 -3.65 2.62 -14.26
N ILE A 20 -4.26 2.49 -13.08
CA ILE A 20 -5.53 1.77 -12.87
C ILE A 20 -6.55 2.72 -12.25
N SER A 21 -7.84 2.44 -12.46
CA SER A 21 -8.91 3.16 -11.77
C SER A 21 -9.21 2.55 -10.39
N GLU A 22 -9.98 3.27 -9.58
CA GLU A 22 -10.46 2.76 -8.27
C GLU A 22 -11.30 1.48 -8.40
N ASP A 23 -12.05 1.31 -9.48
CA ASP A 23 -12.81 0.06 -9.74
C ASP A 23 -11.89 -1.17 -9.88
N GLU A 24 -10.62 -0.93 -10.22
CA GLU A 24 -9.62 -1.96 -10.43
C GLU A 24 -8.65 -2.11 -9.25
N LEU A 25 -8.97 -1.50 -8.09
CA LEU A 25 -8.11 -1.46 -6.91
C LEU A 25 -7.63 -2.84 -6.46
N LEU A 26 -8.45 -3.88 -6.65
CA LEU A 26 -8.08 -5.27 -6.37
C LEU A 26 -6.80 -5.71 -7.11
N LYS A 27 -6.45 -5.09 -8.24
CA LYS A 27 -5.19 -5.34 -8.97
C LYS A 27 -3.96 -5.02 -8.12
N ILE A 28 -4.03 -4.02 -7.23
CA ILE A 28 -2.95 -3.70 -6.27
C ILE A 28 -2.60 -4.93 -5.43
N LEU A 29 -3.61 -5.70 -5.00
CA LEU A 29 -3.40 -6.88 -4.17
C LEU A 29 -3.02 -8.14 -4.97
N LYS A 30 -3.29 -8.17 -6.28
CA LYS A 30 -2.95 -9.29 -7.17
C LYS A 30 -1.48 -9.27 -7.59
N ASP A 31 -0.92 -8.10 -7.90
CA ASP A 31 0.50 -7.98 -8.19
C ASP A 31 1.34 -7.99 -6.92
N LYS A 32 2.27 -8.94 -6.80
CA LYS A 32 3.03 -9.16 -5.56
C LYS A 32 3.94 -7.98 -5.20
N ASN A 33 4.59 -7.37 -6.19
CA ASN A 33 5.47 -6.22 -5.95
C ASN A 33 4.62 -5.01 -5.52
N CYS A 34 3.57 -4.68 -6.28
CA CYS A 34 2.63 -3.61 -5.98
C CYS A 34 2.03 -3.74 -4.58
N LYS A 35 1.52 -4.93 -4.25
CA LYS A 35 0.96 -5.24 -2.94
C LYS A 35 1.97 -4.94 -1.84
N TYR A 36 3.24 -5.31 -2.02
CA TYR A 36 4.25 -5.10 -1.00
C TYR A 36 4.61 -3.63 -0.83
N LEU A 37 4.71 -2.86 -1.92
CA LEU A 37 4.89 -1.41 -1.86
C LEU A 37 3.73 -0.76 -1.11
N PHE A 38 2.50 -1.06 -1.53
CA PHE A 38 1.27 -0.56 -0.90
C PHE A 38 1.25 -0.85 0.60
N LEU A 39 1.52 -2.10 1.00
CA LEU A 39 1.52 -2.49 2.41
C LEU A 39 2.60 -1.77 3.23
N LEU A 40 3.78 -1.52 2.66
CA LEU A 40 4.83 -0.75 3.35
C LEU A 40 4.42 0.71 3.53
N LEU A 41 3.80 1.34 2.52
CA LEU A 41 3.28 2.71 2.62
C LEU A 41 2.19 2.81 3.68
N LEU A 42 1.21 1.91 3.65
CA LEU A 42 0.18 1.82 4.69
C LEU A 42 0.82 1.72 6.07
N LYS A 43 1.84 0.88 6.24
CA LYS A 43 2.53 0.75 7.53
C LYS A 43 3.27 2.02 7.94
N LYS A 44 3.97 2.67 7.02
CA LYS A 44 4.73 3.90 7.24
C LYS A 44 3.84 5.04 7.73
N TYR A 45 2.67 5.20 7.11
CA TYR A 45 1.70 6.25 7.45
C TYR A 45 0.65 5.82 8.50
N LYS A 46 0.89 4.71 9.20
CA LYS A 46 0.01 4.15 10.26
C LYS A 46 -1.42 3.83 9.77
N CYS A 47 -1.58 3.56 8.48
CA CYS A 47 -2.83 3.20 7.82
C CYS A 47 -3.02 1.66 7.75
N THR A 48 -2.95 0.97 8.91
CA THR A 48 -3.12 -0.49 8.99
C THR A 48 -4.33 -0.95 9.79
N ASP A 49 -5.28 -0.04 10.04
CA ASP A 49 -6.61 -0.38 10.55
C ASP A 49 -7.38 -1.21 9.51
N LEU A 50 -7.85 -2.38 9.95
CA LEU A 50 -8.53 -3.35 9.10
C LEU A 50 -9.96 -2.92 8.76
N SER A 51 -10.68 -2.25 9.66
CA SER A 51 -12.06 -1.84 9.38
C SER A 51 -12.08 -0.79 8.28
N LEU A 52 -11.11 0.14 8.29
CA LEU A 52 -10.97 1.13 7.22
C LEU A 52 -10.46 0.52 5.93
N LEU A 53 -9.49 -0.40 6.00
CA LEU A 53 -8.97 -1.06 4.80
C LEU A 53 -10.05 -1.90 4.10
N ASN A 54 -10.96 -2.51 4.86
CA ASN A 54 -12.08 -3.29 4.33
C ASN A 54 -13.14 -2.45 3.61
N ASN A 55 -13.17 -1.12 3.79
CA ASN A 55 -14.01 -0.24 2.98
C ASN A 55 -13.56 -0.22 1.51
N TYR A 56 -12.27 -0.47 1.26
CA TYR A 56 -11.67 -0.47 -0.08
C TYR A 56 -11.40 -1.89 -0.59
N PHE A 57 -11.06 -2.81 0.31
CA PHE A 57 -10.76 -4.20 0.02
C PHE A 57 -11.63 -5.12 0.88
N PRO A 58 -12.87 -5.38 0.44
CA PRO A 58 -13.75 -6.32 1.14
C PRO A 58 -13.04 -7.66 1.38
N ASP A 59 -13.30 -8.26 2.54
CA ASP A 59 -12.75 -9.56 2.97
C ASP A 59 -11.22 -9.60 3.20
N TYR A 60 -10.54 -8.45 3.25
CA TYR A 60 -9.12 -8.44 3.56
C TYR A 60 -8.89 -8.83 5.03
N SER A 61 -8.28 -9.99 5.25
CA SER A 61 -8.11 -10.52 6.60
C SER A 61 -6.88 -9.96 7.32
N LYS A 62 -6.97 -9.85 8.66
CA LYS A 62 -5.82 -9.51 9.53
C LYS A 62 -4.62 -10.44 9.31
N LYS A 63 -4.88 -11.73 9.05
CA LYS A 63 -3.86 -12.73 8.75
C LYS A 63 -3.13 -12.40 7.45
N SER A 64 -3.88 -12.07 6.40
CA SER A 64 -3.35 -11.64 5.10
C SER A 64 -2.53 -10.37 5.21
N LEU A 65 -3.02 -9.37 5.97
CA LEU A 65 -2.30 -8.12 6.23
C LEU A 65 -0.96 -8.37 6.91
N ASN A 66 -0.96 -9.11 8.03
CA ASN A 66 0.24 -9.38 8.82
C ASN A 66 1.28 -10.19 8.03
N TYR A 67 0.82 -11.23 7.32
CA TYR A 67 1.69 -12.03 6.48
C TYR A 67 2.28 -11.20 5.33
N GLY A 68 1.45 -10.40 4.67
CA GLY A 68 1.87 -9.51 3.58
C GLY A 68 2.91 -8.48 4.05
N LEU A 69 2.67 -7.83 5.19
CA LEU A 69 3.61 -6.89 5.80
C LEU A 69 4.95 -7.53 6.16
N LYS A 70 4.92 -8.75 6.71
CA LYS A 70 6.14 -9.51 7.00
C LYS A 70 6.94 -9.77 5.72
N LYS A 71 6.28 -10.26 4.67
CA LYS A 71 6.94 -10.55 3.38
C LYS A 71 7.43 -9.29 2.65
N ALA A 72 6.68 -8.20 2.73
CA ALA A 72 7.08 -6.93 2.16
C ALA A 72 8.35 -6.39 2.84
N LYS A 73 8.42 -6.46 4.17
CA LYS A 73 9.63 -6.10 4.93
C LYS A 73 10.82 -6.99 4.56
N GLU A 74 10.64 -8.31 4.54
CA GLU A 74 11.69 -9.24 4.12
C GLU A 74 12.25 -8.85 2.74
N LYS A 75 11.38 -8.61 1.75
CA LYS A 75 11.78 -8.17 0.41
C LYS A 75 12.51 -6.83 0.44
N PHE A 76 11.98 -5.86 1.19
CA PHE A 76 12.60 -4.53 1.36
C PHE A 76 14.04 -4.61 1.89
N PHE A 77 14.34 -5.54 2.80
CA PHE A 77 15.70 -5.69 3.33
C PHE A 77 16.67 -6.31 2.31
N ILE A 78 16.23 -7.31 1.55
CA ILE A 78 17.13 -8.11 0.71
C ILE A 78 17.23 -7.59 -0.73
N ASN A 79 16.21 -6.92 -1.26
CA ASN A 79 16.15 -6.51 -2.65
C ASN A 79 16.33 -5.00 -2.77
N LYS A 80 17.49 -4.58 -3.31
CA LYS A 80 17.85 -3.16 -3.46
C LYS A 80 16.90 -2.43 -4.41
N GLU A 81 16.65 -2.98 -5.60
CA GLU A 81 15.80 -2.37 -6.62
C GLU A 81 14.39 -2.05 -6.08
N PHE A 82 13.77 -3.02 -5.40
CA PHE A 82 12.47 -2.84 -4.76
C PHE A 82 12.49 -1.80 -3.63
N ARG A 83 13.59 -1.73 -2.89
CA ARG A 83 13.75 -0.73 -1.83
C ARG A 83 13.93 0.67 -2.41
N ASP A 84 14.69 0.79 -3.49
CA ASP A 84 14.89 2.06 -4.20
C ASP A 84 13.56 2.53 -4.82
N GLU A 85 12.78 1.62 -5.43
CA GLU A 85 11.42 1.88 -5.91
C GLU A 85 10.49 2.35 -4.77
N TYR A 86 10.54 1.69 -3.61
CA TYR A 86 9.76 2.11 -2.44
C TYR A 86 10.12 3.53 -2.00
N PHE A 87 11.41 3.89 -1.95
CA PHE A 87 11.82 5.22 -1.51
C PHE A 87 11.42 6.30 -2.51
N GLN A 88 11.52 6.02 -3.82
CA GLN A 88 11.04 6.93 -4.85
C GLN A 88 9.54 7.23 -4.67
N ILE A 89 8.74 6.18 -4.50
CA ILE A 89 7.30 6.29 -4.26
C ILE A 89 7.01 7.02 -2.95
N GLU A 90 7.74 6.72 -1.86
CA GLU A 90 7.56 7.41 -0.58
C GLU A 90 7.86 8.91 -0.69
N ASP A 91 8.93 9.28 -1.39
CA ASP A 91 9.28 10.69 -1.57
C ASP A 91 8.23 11.44 -2.39
N ASP A 92 7.63 10.77 -3.38
CA ASP A 92 6.57 11.36 -4.19
C ASP A 92 5.25 11.50 -3.41
N ILE A 93 4.81 10.47 -2.68
CA ILE A 93 3.59 10.57 -1.86
C ILE A 93 3.74 11.54 -0.69
N LYS A 94 4.94 11.68 -0.11
CA LYS A 94 5.23 12.62 0.97
C LYS A 94 5.04 14.07 0.54
N LYS A 95 5.23 14.40 -0.74
CA LYS A 95 4.96 15.75 -1.28
C LYS A 95 3.45 16.04 -1.37
N SER A 96 2.63 15.00 -1.46
CA SER A 96 1.17 15.08 -1.61
C SER A 96 0.39 14.89 -0.30
N LEU A 97 1.05 14.43 0.78
CA LEU A 97 0.45 14.12 2.08
C LEU A 97 0.40 15.31 3.03
#